data_AF-A0A9N8YX63-F1
#
_entry.id   AF-A0A9N8YX63-F1
#
_cell.length_a   1.000
_cell.length_b   1.000
_cell.length_c   1.000
_cell.angle_alpha   90.00
_cell.angle_beta   90.00
_cell.angle_gamma   90.00
#
_symmetry.space_group_name_H-M   'P 1'
#
loop_
_entity.id
_entity.type
_entity.pdbx_description
1 polymer ?
#
loop_
_entity_poly.entity_id
_entity_poly.type
_entity_poly.pdbx_seq_one_letter_code
_entity_poly.pdbx_strand_id
1 'polypeptide(L)'
;MATTVCNKLYIKNNQEQTIVGILNICNKDTLKRTNGSKLGLILHGTLGHKNYLFQKKLASSLPFDTFRFDFRGNGESEGERKYGCLKNDLDDIETVFDFLQKEYGYSLYALIGHSRGAMAALLFVATRNHNVPYVVNISARYSMEATRKKHGSDAMQALETQGHFYWKTRSRGQEITWKITKEEFSDWLTTPMHLGIYLVKNIPESTSVLTIHGTDDEIIYVTDATIFANLIPNHTLKLIDGANHQYSNHTDELINLILEYYSPEFQSARFLKRNRVIKNVPRMIKIGGVKNFRDLGGWKCTINNDDNLVYYVRPRFVFRSAELSMISEDGIAALKVLNIQKIFDLRSNPNLFKAVPAYVLNFIEDIDCYGLKLTSSLRNLANAQRIHTPVFPESSISREKKLESFAPFTAGPVGFAQVYISILESGKKAFRTIFEHILYHPNSPFLVHCRAGRDRTGVFAMLLLKLARVDDETIAREYEITTQTQGYDENELQIISDKFNTAFTIEECGHALTAQYESMILTLKKFYEKYGNTESYFINELGFTKEEIHQIENNLVEPFLSQPDE
;
A
#
# COMPACT_ATOMS: atom_id res chain seq x y z
N MET A 1 11.20 -17.92 -14.31
CA MET A 1 12.01 -17.78 -13.08
C MET A 1 12.57 -16.37 -13.08
N ALA A 2 12.25 -15.56 -12.06
CA ALA A 2 12.85 -14.22 -11.94
C ALA A 2 14.37 -14.36 -11.78
N THR A 3 15.15 -13.63 -12.58
CA THR A 3 16.60 -13.53 -12.40
C THR A 3 16.87 -12.70 -11.14
N THR A 4 17.68 -13.21 -10.21
CA THR A 4 18.06 -12.51 -8.99
C THR A 4 19.57 -12.27 -9.00
N VAL A 5 19.97 -10.99 -8.92
CA VAL A 5 21.38 -10.60 -8.81
C VAL A 5 21.70 -10.30 -7.35
N CYS A 6 22.75 -10.93 -6.82
CA CYS A 6 23.23 -10.71 -5.47
C CYS A 6 24.55 -9.94 -5.50
N ASN A 7 24.58 -8.71 -4.96
CA ASN A 7 25.79 -7.91 -4.85
C ASN A 7 26.22 -7.79 -3.39
N LYS A 8 27.45 -8.21 -3.06
CA LYS A 8 28.02 -8.00 -1.74
C LYS A 8 28.55 -6.58 -1.63
N LEU A 9 28.12 -5.84 -0.62
CA LEU A 9 28.50 -4.45 -0.40
C LEU A 9 29.23 -4.30 0.94
N TYR A 10 30.15 -3.34 0.98
CA TYR A 10 30.97 -2.97 2.12
C TYR A 10 30.73 -1.50 2.41
N ILE A 11 30.08 -1.19 3.53
CA ILE A 11 29.58 0.15 3.85
C ILE A 11 30.32 0.64 5.10
N LYS A 12 30.87 1.85 5.08
CA LYS A 12 31.55 2.43 6.24
C LYS A 12 30.52 3.12 7.14
N ASN A 13 30.54 2.80 8.44
CA ASN A 13 29.76 3.51 9.45
C ASN A 13 30.51 4.75 9.95
N ASN A 14 29.86 5.50 10.85
CA ASN A 14 30.42 6.71 11.47
C ASN A 14 31.71 6.52 12.29
N GLN A 15 32.12 5.27 12.54
CA GLN A 15 33.38 4.90 13.21
C GLN A 15 34.40 4.29 12.24
N GLU A 16 34.20 4.44 10.93
CA GLU A 16 35.03 3.84 9.86
C GLU A 16 35.08 2.30 9.89
N GLN A 17 34.16 1.67 10.62
CA GLN A 17 33.99 0.22 10.62
C GLN A 17 33.16 -0.21 9.42
N THR A 18 33.51 -1.36 8.86
CA THR A 18 32.86 -1.92 7.69
C THR A 18 31.65 -2.76 8.08
N ILE A 19 30.48 -2.35 7.62
CA ILE A 19 29.22 -3.10 7.64
C ILE A 19 29.10 -3.87 6.31
N VAL A 20 28.96 -5.19 6.40
CA VAL A 20 28.96 -6.09 5.24
C VAL A 20 27.56 -6.66 5.01
N GLY A 21 27.02 -6.43 3.82
CA GLY A 21 25.71 -6.93 3.45
C GLY A 21 25.62 -7.43 2.01
N ILE A 22 24.44 -7.96 1.68
CA ILE A 22 24.11 -8.50 0.36
C ILE A 22 22.84 -7.83 -0.13
N LEU A 23 22.97 -7.10 -1.24
CA LEU A 23 21.87 -6.53 -2.00
C LEU A 23 21.34 -7.57 -2.98
N ASN A 24 20.12 -8.01 -2.75
CA ASN A 24 19.33 -8.84 -3.65
C ASN A 24 18.45 -7.95 -4.52
N ILE A 25 18.68 -7.98 -5.83
CA ILE A 25 17.89 -7.23 -6.81
C ILE A 25 16.90 -8.18 -7.47
N CYS A 26 15.62 -7.84 -7.39
CA CYS A 26 14.50 -8.58 -7.96
C CYS A 26 14.15 -8.04 -9.34
N ASN A 27 13.91 -8.93 -10.31
CA ASN A 27 13.41 -8.60 -11.65
C ASN A 27 14.24 -7.55 -12.44
N LYS A 28 15.54 -7.44 -12.16
CA LYS A 28 16.49 -6.58 -12.91
C LYS A 28 17.82 -7.30 -13.09
N ASP A 29 18.43 -7.14 -14.26
CA ASP A 29 19.69 -7.81 -14.59
C ASP A 29 20.94 -7.05 -14.12
N THR A 30 20.82 -5.77 -13.74
CA THR A 30 21.97 -4.94 -13.34
C THR A 30 21.64 -3.92 -12.25
N LEU A 31 22.64 -3.62 -11.43
CA LEU A 31 22.62 -2.55 -10.44
C LEU A 31 22.72 -1.18 -11.13
N LYS A 32 21.62 -0.42 -11.14
CA LYS A 32 21.55 0.97 -11.66
C LYS A 32 20.83 1.86 -10.64
N ARG A 33 20.93 3.18 -10.80
CA ARG A 33 20.08 4.15 -10.09
C ARG A 33 18.61 3.71 -10.21
N THR A 34 17.92 3.68 -9.08
CA THR A 34 16.62 3.00 -8.93
C THR A 34 15.43 3.94 -8.90
N ASN A 35 15.68 5.26 -8.88
CA ASN A 35 14.68 6.33 -8.89
C ASN A 35 13.53 6.08 -7.88
N GLY A 36 13.87 5.74 -6.63
CA GLY A 36 12.90 5.51 -5.56
C GLY A 36 12.30 4.10 -5.52
N SER A 37 13.00 3.10 -6.08
CA SER A 37 12.50 1.71 -5.97
C SER A 37 12.39 1.28 -4.50
N LYS A 38 11.44 0.38 -4.23
CA LYS A 38 11.17 -0.18 -2.90
C LYS A 38 12.35 -1.03 -2.43
N LEU A 39 12.86 -0.75 -1.23
CA LEU A 39 13.93 -1.51 -0.57
C LEU A 39 13.46 -2.10 0.77
N GLY A 40 13.66 -3.39 0.98
CA GLY A 40 13.50 -4.04 2.28
C GLY A 40 14.84 -4.32 2.97
N LEU A 41 15.03 -3.89 4.21
CA LEU A 41 16.17 -4.32 5.03
C LEU A 41 15.82 -5.54 5.87
N ILE A 42 16.68 -6.56 5.85
CA ILE A 42 16.49 -7.80 6.63
C ILE A 42 17.53 -7.86 7.75
N LEU A 43 17.05 -7.90 8.99
CA LEU A 43 17.83 -7.70 10.21
C LEU A 43 17.88 -8.98 11.05
N HIS A 44 19.09 -9.45 11.38
CA HIS A 44 19.27 -10.69 12.15
C HIS A 44 19.18 -10.47 13.67
N GLY A 45 18.94 -11.55 14.40
CA GLY A 45 18.91 -11.55 15.87
C GLY A 45 20.28 -11.64 16.55
N THR A 46 20.26 -11.71 17.88
CA THR A 46 21.45 -11.89 18.73
C THR A 46 22.20 -13.17 18.35
N LEU A 47 23.53 -13.09 18.22
CA LEU A 47 24.41 -14.17 17.74
C LEU A 47 24.11 -14.67 16.31
N GLY A 48 23.24 -13.97 15.59
CA GLY A 48 22.91 -14.23 14.20
C GLY A 48 23.89 -13.61 13.21
N HIS A 49 23.53 -13.71 11.93
CA HIS A 49 24.17 -13.05 10.81
C HIS A 49 23.18 -13.02 9.64
N LYS A 50 23.50 -12.29 8.58
CA LYS A 50 22.67 -12.06 7.39
C LYS A 50 22.25 -13.31 6.62
N ASN A 51 22.89 -14.46 6.85
CA ASN A 51 22.54 -15.74 6.20
C ASN A 51 22.20 -16.85 7.21
N TYR A 52 21.77 -16.50 8.44
CA TYR A 52 21.69 -17.46 9.55
C TYR A 52 20.55 -18.48 9.43
N LEU A 53 19.31 -18.01 9.45
CA LEU A 53 18.10 -18.81 9.45
C LEU A 53 17.44 -18.66 8.06
N PHE A 54 16.20 -18.20 8.05
CA PHE A 54 15.38 -17.95 6.87
C PHE A 54 15.79 -16.70 6.07
N GLN A 55 16.69 -15.84 6.57
CA GLN A 55 16.97 -14.51 5.98
C GLN A 55 17.41 -14.58 4.51
N LYS A 56 18.27 -15.55 4.14
CA LYS A 56 18.72 -15.72 2.76
C LYS A 56 17.59 -16.17 1.82
N LYS A 57 16.76 -17.13 2.28
CA LYS A 57 15.62 -17.62 1.50
C LYS A 57 14.58 -16.52 1.34
N LEU A 58 14.23 -15.84 2.43
CA LEU A 58 13.30 -14.70 2.44
C LEU A 58 13.74 -13.59 1.48
N ALA A 59 15.01 -13.20 1.50
CA ALA A 59 15.55 -12.16 0.60
C ALA A 59 15.36 -12.49 -0.89
N SER A 60 15.33 -13.78 -1.24
CA SER A 60 15.15 -14.24 -2.62
C SER A 60 13.68 -14.46 -3.00
N SER A 61 12.78 -14.47 -2.01
CA SER A 61 11.34 -14.70 -2.22
C SER A 61 10.53 -13.40 -2.28
N LEU A 62 11.02 -12.30 -1.72
CA LEU A 62 10.27 -11.04 -1.65
C LEU A 62 10.11 -10.37 -3.03
N PRO A 63 8.97 -9.70 -3.30
CA PRO A 63 8.66 -9.11 -4.61
C PRO A 63 9.34 -7.75 -4.84
N PHE A 64 10.32 -7.37 -4.02
CA PHE A 64 11.06 -6.11 -4.08
C PHE A 64 12.53 -6.31 -3.72
N ASP A 65 13.36 -5.32 -4.04
CA ASP A 65 14.81 -5.37 -3.77
C ASP A 65 15.05 -5.42 -2.26
N THR A 66 16.00 -6.24 -1.80
CA THR A 66 16.30 -6.38 -0.37
C THR A 66 17.78 -6.26 -0.06
N PHE A 67 18.10 -5.73 1.11
CA PHE A 67 19.45 -5.72 1.63
C PHE A 67 19.49 -6.38 3.01
N ARG A 68 20.26 -7.47 3.11
CA ARG A 68 20.50 -8.15 4.38
C ARG A 68 21.96 -7.94 4.77
N PHE A 69 22.20 -7.53 6.00
CA PHE A 69 23.55 -7.19 6.46
C PHE A 69 23.84 -7.74 7.84
N ASP A 70 25.12 -7.83 8.16
CA ASP A 70 25.55 -8.16 9.51
C ASP A 70 25.64 -6.86 10.32
N PHE A 71 24.97 -6.79 11.47
CA PHE A 71 25.20 -5.72 12.43
C PHE A 71 26.67 -5.68 12.85
N ARG A 72 27.17 -4.52 13.26
CA ARG A 72 28.56 -4.38 13.73
C ARG A 72 28.92 -5.44 14.80
N GLY A 73 30.13 -5.98 14.70
CA GLY A 73 30.60 -7.08 15.56
C GLY A 73 29.96 -8.45 15.30
N ASN A 74 29.19 -8.60 14.23
CA ASN A 74 28.59 -9.88 13.84
C ASN A 74 28.99 -10.28 12.42
N GLY A 75 28.95 -11.58 12.15
CA GLY A 75 29.25 -12.14 10.83
C GLY A 75 30.56 -11.62 10.24
N GLU A 76 30.46 -10.93 9.10
CA GLU A 76 31.59 -10.35 8.37
C GLU A 76 31.79 -8.85 8.64
N SER A 77 30.92 -8.23 9.45
CA SER A 77 31.04 -6.81 9.80
C SER A 77 32.08 -6.60 10.91
N GLU A 78 32.83 -5.51 10.78
CA GLU A 78 33.81 -5.06 11.79
C GLU A 78 33.11 -4.54 13.06
N GLY A 79 33.90 -4.21 14.07
CA GLY A 79 33.42 -3.69 15.37
C GLY A 79 33.30 -4.76 16.45
N GLU A 80 32.81 -4.35 17.61
CA GLU A 80 32.65 -5.22 18.78
C GLU A 80 31.18 -5.59 18.99
N ARG A 81 30.91 -6.87 19.24
CA ARG A 81 29.57 -7.34 19.58
C ARG A 81 29.20 -6.86 20.99
N LYS A 82 28.00 -6.27 21.14
CA LYS A 82 27.45 -5.84 22.44
C LYS A 82 26.18 -6.60 22.81
N TYR A 83 26.03 -6.93 24.10
CA TYR A 83 24.83 -7.62 24.60
C TYR A 83 23.64 -6.65 24.67
N GLY A 84 23.89 -5.43 25.15
CA GLY A 84 22.99 -4.28 25.06
C GLY A 84 23.20 -3.49 23.77
N CYS A 85 22.92 -2.21 23.83
CA CYS A 85 23.21 -1.16 22.87
C CYS A 85 22.44 -1.29 21.54
N LEU A 86 21.10 -1.40 21.61
CA LEU A 86 20.25 -1.35 20.41
C LEU A 86 20.45 -0.06 19.61
N LYS A 87 20.93 1.02 20.25
CA LYS A 87 21.32 2.26 19.57
C LYS A 87 22.33 2.02 18.43
N ASN A 88 23.32 1.15 18.64
CA ASN A 88 24.28 0.81 17.58
C ASN A 88 23.60 0.10 16.41
N ASP A 89 22.63 -0.76 16.69
CA ASP A 89 21.86 -1.45 15.63
C ASP A 89 21.03 -0.43 14.83
N LEU A 90 20.43 0.56 15.49
CA LEU A 90 19.74 1.66 14.83
C LEU A 90 20.68 2.51 13.97
N ASP A 91 21.87 2.83 14.49
CA ASP A 91 22.88 3.58 13.74
C ASP A 91 23.40 2.79 12.53
N ASP A 92 23.49 1.45 12.62
CA ASP A 92 23.82 0.59 11.48
C ASP A 92 22.70 0.55 10.44
N ILE A 93 21.43 0.47 10.86
CA ILE A 93 20.27 0.57 9.95
C ILE A 93 20.31 1.90 9.19
N GLU A 94 20.50 3.01 9.91
CA GLU A 94 20.60 4.36 9.34
C GLU A 94 21.75 4.43 8.32
N THR A 95 22.95 4.03 8.73
CA THR A 95 24.15 4.02 7.86
C THR A 95 23.91 3.25 6.57
N VAL A 96 23.34 2.04 6.67
CA VAL A 96 23.06 1.19 5.53
C VAL A 96 22.03 1.82 4.62
N PHE A 97 20.95 2.35 5.18
CA PHE A 97 19.90 2.98 4.39
C PHE A 97 20.40 4.24 3.68
N ASP A 98 21.09 5.14 4.38
CA ASP A 98 21.66 6.37 3.83
C ASP A 98 22.59 6.07 2.66
N PHE A 99 23.45 5.06 2.79
CA PHE A 99 24.32 4.61 1.70
C PHE A 99 23.49 4.14 0.49
N LEU A 100 22.52 3.26 0.70
CA LEU A 100 21.72 2.69 -0.39
C LEU A 100 20.82 3.75 -1.07
N GLN A 101 20.30 4.70 -0.30
CA GLN A 101 19.55 5.84 -0.81
C GLN A 101 20.46 6.78 -1.62
N LYS A 102 21.64 7.14 -1.09
CA LYS A 102 22.56 8.06 -1.76
C LYS A 102 23.13 7.48 -3.05
N GLU A 103 23.64 6.25 -2.99
CA GLU A 103 24.33 5.62 -4.11
C GLU A 103 23.33 5.14 -5.18
N TYR A 104 22.23 4.52 -4.76
CA TYR A 104 21.31 3.85 -5.68
C TYR A 104 19.92 4.50 -5.75
N GLY A 105 19.59 5.48 -4.91
CA GLY A 105 18.30 6.17 -4.94
C GLY A 105 17.13 5.34 -4.41
N TYR A 106 17.38 4.35 -3.53
CA TYR A 106 16.32 3.54 -2.93
C TYR A 106 15.43 4.33 -1.96
N SER A 107 14.19 3.87 -1.80
CA SER A 107 13.28 4.30 -0.74
C SER A 107 13.09 3.16 0.26
N LEU A 108 13.22 3.45 1.57
CA LEU A 108 13.06 2.46 2.63
C LEU A 108 11.59 2.03 2.70
N TYR A 109 11.32 0.84 2.18
CA TYR A 109 9.96 0.32 2.06
C TYR A 109 9.59 -0.60 3.23
N ALA A 110 10.54 -1.43 3.68
CA ALA A 110 10.30 -2.39 4.74
C ALA A 110 11.51 -2.60 5.66
N LEU A 111 11.25 -2.79 6.95
CA LEU A 111 12.20 -3.37 7.90
C LEU A 111 11.67 -4.73 8.35
N ILE A 112 12.46 -5.79 8.13
CA ILE A 112 12.08 -7.16 8.46
C ILE A 112 13.11 -7.71 9.44
N GLY A 113 12.75 -7.80 10.71
CA GLY A 113 13.67 -8.18 11.76
C GLY A 113 13.29 -9.48 12.45
N HIS A 114 14.30 -10.22 12.90
CA HIS A 114 14.14 -11.39 13.77
C HIS A 114 14.74 -11.14 15.15
N SER A 115 14.02 -11.50 16.21
CA SER A 115 14.49 -11.42 17.60
C SER A 115 15.00 -10.00 17.91
N ARG A 116 16.27 -9.83 18.29
CA ARG A 116 16.90 -8.51 18.45
C ARG A 116 16.75 -7.59 17.23
N GLY A 117 16.87 -8.12 16.00
CA GLY A 117 16.69 -7.33 14.78
C GLY A 117 15.27 -6.79 14.63
N ALA A 118 14.27 -7.51 15.13
CA ALA A 118 12.88 -7.05 15.17
C ALA A 118 12.69 -5.90 16.16
N MET A 119 13.35 -5.98 17.31
CA MET A 119 13.39 -4.91 18.31
C MET A 119 14.04 -3.64 17.74
N ALA A 120 15.17 -3.80 17.04
CA ALA A 120 15.84 -2.71 16.35
C ALA A 120 14.95 -2.08 15.27
N ALA A 121 14.23 -2.88 14.48
CA ALA A 121 13.28 -2.37 13.47
C ALA A 121 12.15 -1.53 14.09
N LEU A 122 11.52 -2.04 15.15
CA LEU A 122 10.43 -1.34 15.84
C LEU A 122 10.92 -0.02 16.47
N LEU A 123 12.06 -0.05 17.14
CA LEU A 123 12.67 1.15 17.73
C LEU A 123 13.12 2.14 16.65
N PHE A 124 13.67 1.68 15.53
CA PHE A 124 14.07 2.55 14.42
C PHE A 124 12.88 3.37 13.93
N VAL A 125 11.75 2.72 13.62
CA VAL A 125 10.54 3.43 13.19
C VAL A 125 9.97 4.34 14.28
N ALA A 126 10.08 3.94 15.54
CA ALA A 126 9.60 4.74 16.67
C ALA A 126 10.54 5.89 17.08
N THR A 127 11.76 5.98 16.55
CA THR A 127 12.77 6.96 17.02
C THR A 127 13.37 7.80 15.92
N ARG A 128 13.36 7.30 14.68
CA ARG A 128 13.98 7.95 13.53
C ARG A 128 12.89 8.51 12.64
N ASN A 129 13.11 9.71 12.13
CA ASN A 129 12.15 10.43 11.30
C ASN A 129 12.17 9.93 9.85
N HIS A 130 11.93 8.62 9.67
CA HIS A 130 11.85 7.97 8.36
C HIS A 130 10.44 7.45 8.12
N ASN A 131 9.92 7.69 6.93
CA ASN A 131 8.69 7.04 6.49
C ASN A 131 9.00 5.59 6.10
N VAL A 132 8.68 4.64 6.98
CA VAL A 132 8.85 3.19 6.75
C VAL A 132 7.47 2.54 6.69
N PRO A 133 6.91 2.30 5.50
CA PRO A 133 5.54 1.81 5.38
C PRO A 133 5.29 0.44 6.03
N TYR A 134 6.31 -0.42 6.10
CA TYR A 134 6.18 -1.80 6.60
C TYR A 134 7.23 -2.18 7.63
N VAL A 135 6.79 -2.76 8.74
CA VAL A 135 7.66 -3.46 9.70
C VAL A 135 7.16 -4.89 9.87
N VAL A 136 8.06 -5.85 9.70
CA VAL A 136 7.81 -7.26 10.01
C VAL A 136 8.64 -7.62 11.24
N ASN A 137 7.96 -7.72 12.37
CA ASN A 137 8.47 -8.15 13.66
C ASN A 137 8.38 -9.69 13.76
N ILE A 138 9.51 -10.38 13.76
CA ILE A 138 9.56 -11.84 13.93
C ILE A 138 10.16 -12.15 15.30
N SER A 139 9.36 -12.63 16.24
CA SER A 139 9.76 -12.94 17.62
C SER A 139 10.49 -11.82 18.38
N ALA A 140 10.10 -10.54 18.28
CA ALA A 140 10.67 -9.50 19.14
C ALA A 140 10.34 -9.72 20.62
N ARG A 141 11.27 -9.33 21.50
CA ARG A 141 11.00 -9.21 22.94
C ARG A 141 10.35 -7.88 23.23
N TYR A 142 9.29 -7.91 24.02
CA TYR A 142 8.66 -6.75 24.63
C TYR A 142 9.11 -6.60 26.08
N SER A 143 8.97 -7.67 26.88
CA SER A 143 9.28 -7.62 28.31
C SER A 143 10.77 -7.89 28.58
N MET A 144 11.49 -6.84 29.00
CA MET A 144 12.88 -6.98 29.41
C MET A 144 13.05 -7.65 30.77
N GLU A 145 12.01 -7.66 31.62
CA GLU A 145 12.05 -8.34 32.92
C GLU A 145 12.26 -9.84 32.77
N ALA A 146 11.69 -10.44 31.72
CA ALA A 146 11.88 -11.85 31.39
C ALA A 146 13.37 -12.20 31.17
N THR A 147 14.21 -11.23 30.80
CA THR A 147 15.65 -11.42 30.66
C THR A 147 16.34 -11.63 32.01
N ARG A 148 15.91 -10.95 33.08
CA ARG A 148 16.44 -11.19 34.44
C ARG A 148 16.14 -12.62 34.89
N LYS A 149 14.89 -13.06 34.69
CA LYS A 149 14.45 -14.42 35.04
C LYS A 149 15.23 -15.48 34.26
N LYS A 150 15.50 -15.23 32.97
CA LYS A 150 16.27 -16.14 32.10
C LYS A 150 17.69 -16.42 32.62
N HIS A 151 18.40 -15.41 33.09
CA HIS A 151 19.80 -15.58 33.55
C HIS A 151 19.92 -16.01 35.01
N GLY A 152 18.86 -15.86 35.80
CA GLY A 152 18.79 -16.37 37.17
C GLY A 152 19.50 -15.50 38.21
N SER A 153 19.33 -15.88 39.49
CA SER A 153 19.86 -15.15 40.65
C SER A 153 21.38 -15.05 40.65
N ASP A 154 22.07 -16.11 40.22
CA ASP A 154 23.53 -16.20 40.29
C ASP A 154 24.18 -15.19 39.34
N ALA A 155 23.62 -15.02 38.14
CA ALA A 155 24.05 -13.98 37.21
C ALA A 155 23.80 -12.58 37.80
N MET A 156 22.66 -12.35 38.46
CA MET A 156 22.37 -11.06 39.10
C MET A 156 23.34 -10.77 40.24
N GLN A 157 23.68 -11.77 41.05
CA GLN A 157 24.68 -11.65 42.12
C GLN A 157 26.08 -11.39 41.55
N ALA A 158 26.47 -12.05 40.46
CA ALA A 158 27.74 -11.82 39.78
C ALA A 158 27.82 -10.40 39.19
N LEU A 159 26.72 -9.87 38.63
CA LEU A 159 26.66 -8.48 38.19
C LEU A 159 26.93 -7.49 39.34
N GLU A 160 26.37 -7.72 40.52
CA GLU A 160 26.58 -6.84 41.68
C GLU A 160 27.98 -6.97 42.30
N THR A 161 28.52 -8.18 42.38
CA THR A 161 29.79 -8.45 43.08
C THR A 161 31.03 -8.35 42.20
N GLN A 162 30.92 -8.70 40.91
CA GLN A 162 32.05 -8.78 39.96
C GLN A 162 31.89 -7.81 38.78
N GLY A 163 30.76 -7.12 38.66
CA GLY A 163 30.46 -6.20 37.56
C GLY A 163 30.18 -6.88 36.21
N HIS A 164 30.16 -8.21 36.14
CA HIS A 164 29.91 -8.98 34.93
C HIS A 164 29.52 -10.43 35.25
N PHE A 165 28.98 -11.14 34.25
CA PHE A 165 28.85 -12.60 34.28
C PHE A 165 29.19 -13.21 32.91
N TYR A 166 29.40 -14.51 32.87
CA TYR A 166 29.68 -15.25 31.63
C TYR A 166 28.45 -16.05 31.21
N TRP A 167 27.84 -15.66 30.09
CA TRP A 167 26.76 -16.41 29.47
C TRP A 167 27.33 -17.46 28.52
N LYS A 168 27.18 -18.74 28.89
CA LYS A 168 27.53 -19.88 28.04
C LYS A 168 26.31 -20.27 27.22
N THR A 169 26.46 -20.27 25.90
CA THR A 169 25.39 -20.65 24.96
C THR A 169 25.98 -21.33 23.74
N ARG A 170 25.14 -21.93 22.90
CA ARG A 170 25.55 -22.49 21.61
C ARG A 170 25.04 -21.63 20.48
N SER A 171 25.91 -21.32 19.51
CA SER A 171 25.52 -20.74 18.22
C SER A 171 26.24 -21.50 17.12
N ARG A 172 25.50 -21.90 16.08
CA ARG A 172 26.01 -22.72 14.95
C ARG A 172 26.75 -24.00 15.39
N GLY A 173 26.28 -24.65 16.44
CA GLY A 173 26.91 -25.86 16.99
C GLY A 173 28.22 -25.62 17.76
N GLN A 174 28.68 -24.37 17.87
CA GLN A 174 29.85 -24.01 18.67
C GLN A 174 29.43 -23.42 20.02
N GLU A 175 30.15 -23.79 21.07
CA GLU A 175 29.98 -23.18 22.38
C GLU A 175 30.62 -21.79 22.38
N ILE A 176 29.81 -20.80 22.72
CA ILE A 176 30.20 -19.42 22.88
C ILE A 176 30.07 -19.09 24.36
N THR A 177 31.15 -18.58 24.94
CA THR A 177 31.13 -17.98 26.27
C THR A 177 31.26 -16.48 26.10
N TRP A 178 30.21 -15.74 26.48
CA TRP A 178 30.16 -14.30 26.32
C TRP A 178 30.17 -13.62 27.69
N LYS A 179 31.18 -12.77 27.93
CA LYS A 179 31.21 -11.85 29.08
C LYS A 179 30.20 -10.73 28.86
N ILE A 180 29.19 -10.65 29.72
CA ILE A 180 28.18 -9.59 29.73
C ILE A 180 28.47 -8.69 30.93
N THR A 181 28.73 -7.41 30.67
CA THR A 181 29.01 -6.44 31.75
C THR A 181 27.73 -5.90 32.39
N LYS A 182 27.83 -5.36 33.60
CA LYS A 182 26.73 -4.67 34.29
C LYS A 182 26.19 -3.50 33.48
N GLU A 183 27.05 -2.77 32.79
CA GLU A 183 26.66 -1.66 31.91
C GLU A 183 25.83 -2.16 30.72
N GLU A 184 26.32 -3.16 29.97
CA GLU A 184 25.59 -3.72 28.83
C GLU A 184 24.26 -4.34 29.23
N PHE A 185 24.22 -5.01 30.38
CA PHE A 185 23.01 -5.62 30.89
C PHE A 185 21.99 -4.57 31.35
N SER A 186 22.45 -3.51 32.02
CA SER A 186 21.61 -2.40 32.43
C SER A 186 21.00 -1.70 31.22
N ASP A 187 21.81 -1.36 30.22
CA ASP A 187 21.36 -0.72 28.99
C ASP A 187 20.28 -1.56 28.28
N TRP A 188 20.51 -2.88 28.18
CA TRP A 188 19.51 -3.81 27.63
C TRP A 188 18.17 -3.71 28.38
N LEU A 189 18.20 -3.73 29.72
CA LEU A 189 16.99 -3.70 30.53
C LEU A 189 16.25 -2.36 30.50
N THR A 190 16.94 -1.25 30.25
CA THR A 190 16.35 0.09 30.15
C THR A 190 15.78 0.42 28.76
N THR A 191 15.84 -0.51 27.81
CA THR A 191 15.29 -0.30 26.46
C THR A 191 13.81 0.10 26.52
N PRO A 192 13.38 1.17 25.80
CA PRO A 192 12.02 1.72 25.89
C PRO A 192 10.87 0.76 25.55
N MET A 193 11.12 -0.41 24.96
CA MET A 193 10.09 -1.33 24.52
C MET A 193 9.13 -1.78 25.64
N HIS A 194 9.57 -1.84 26.90
CA HIS A 194 8.70 -2.19 28.02
C HIS A 194 7.69 -1.08 28.37
N LEU A 195 7.95 0.16 27.95
CA LEU A 195 7.05 1.30 28.08
C LEU A 195 6.11 1.32 26.88
N GLY A 196 5.04 0.54 26.90
CA GLY A 196 4.15 0.38 25.73
C GLY A 196 3.68 1.69 25.09
N ILE A 197 3.45 2.71 25.92
CA ILE A 197 3.13 4.09 25.51
C ILE A 197 4.17 4.64 24.51
N TYR A 198 5.45 4.30 24.67
CA TYR A 198 6.51 4.71 23.77
C TYR A 198 6.27 4.24 22.34
N LEU A 199 5.93 2.97 22.15
CA LEU A 199 5.67 2.44 20.80
C LEU A 199 4.36 2.99 20.24
N VAL A 200 3.32 3.12 21.07
CA VAL A 200 2.03 3.68 20.65
C VAL A 200 2.17 5.13 20.17
N LYS A 201 2.90 5.96 20.91
CA LYS A 201 3.04 7.39 20.58
C LYS A 201 3.93 7.65 19.37
N ASN A 202 4.93 6.79 19.13
CA ASN A 202 5.99 7.13 18.18
C ASN A 202 6.00 6.30 16.89
N ILE A 203 5.25 5.19 16.79
CA ILE A 203 5.10 4.51 15.50
C ILE A 203 4.07 5.28 14.66
N PRO A 204 4.45 5.80 13.46
CA PRO A 204 3.52 6.54 12.63
C PRO A 204 2.30 5.73 12.23
N GLU A 205 1.12 6.36 12.15
CA GLU A 205 -0.10 5.70 11.67
C GLU A 205 0.02 5.18 10.21
N SER A 206 0.94 5.76 9.42
CA SER A 206 1.26 5.27 8.08
C SER A 206 2.00 3.93 8.08
N THR A 207 2.60 3.53 9.21
CA THR A 207 3.36 2.28 9.31
C THR A 207 2.46 1.09 9.63
N SER A 208 2.54 0.04 8.81
CA SER A 208 1.85 -1.22 9.03
C SER A 208 2.78 -2.26 9.67
N VAL A 209 2.42 -2.75 10.85
CA VAL A 209 3.24 -3.71 11.60
C VAL A 209 2.65 -5.12 11.51
N LEU A 210 3.42 -6.07 10.97
CA LEU A 210 3.14 -7.50 11.08
C LEU A 210 3.99 -8.07 12.21
N THR A 211 3.38 -8.76 13.17
CA THR A 211 4.11 -9.62 14.11
C THR A 211 3.85 -11.08 13.81
N ILE A 212 4.92 -11.85 13.66
CA ILE A 212 4.90 -13.31 13.55
C ILE A 212 5.63 -13.91 14.74
N HIS A 213 5.03 -14.89 15.41
CA HIS A 213 5.62 -15.53 16.58
C HIS A 213 5.29 -17.02 16.60
N GLY A 214 6.26 -17.86 16.96
CA GLY A 214 6.03 -19.30 17.17
C GLY A 214 5.42 -19.58 18.54
N THR A 215 4.45 -20.49 18.65
CA THR A 215 3.82 -20.81 19.94
C THR A 215 4.77 -21.52 20.90
N ASP A 216 5.77 -22.21 20.38
CA ASP A 216 6.74 -23.02 21.12
C ASP A 216 8.10 -22.29 21.24
N ASP A 217 8.11 -20.97 21.08
CA ASP A 217 9.30 -20.13 21.24
C ASP A 217 9.80 -20.17 22.69
N GLU A 218 10.90 -20.88 22.88
CA GLU A 218 11.54 -21.16 24.15
C GLU A 218 12.47 -20.03 24.63
N ILE A 219 12.72 -19.03 23.78
CA ILE A 219 13.64 -17.93 24.05
C ILE A 219 12.89 -16.64 24.39
N ILE A 220 11.84 -16.33 23.63
CA ILE A 220 10.95 -15.18 23.81
C ILE A 220 9.53 -15.69 23.75
N TYR A 221 8.82 -15.64 24.88
CA TYR A 221 7.48 -16.19 24.95
C TYR A 221 6.49 -15.44 24.05
N VAL A 222 5.54 -16.19 23.47
CA VAL A 222 4.49 -15.70 22.58
C VAL A 222 3.65 -14.56 23.18
N THR A 223 3.60 -14.46 24.51
CA THR A 223 2.93 -13.35 25.21
C THR A 223 3.45 -11.99 24.77
N ASP A 224 4.73 -11.84 24.44
CA ASP A 224 5.29 -10.58 23.97
C ASP A 224 4.66 -10.14 22.64
N ALA A 225 4.38 -11.07 21.72
CA ALA A 225 3.67 -10.77 20.48
C ALA A 225 2.25 -10.25 20.71
N THR A 226 1.55 -10.80 21.71
CA THR A 226 0.20 -10.34 22.06
C THR A 226 0.22 -8.91 22.61
N ILE A 227 1.29 -8.52 23.31
CA ILE A 227 1.43 -7.15 23.82
C ILE A 227 1.62 -6.16 22.67
N PHE A 228 2.47 -6.46 21.68
CA PHE A 228 2.58 -5.62 20.49
C PHE A 228 1.25 -5.48 19.75
N ALA A 229 0.48 -6.58 19.63
CA ALA A 229 -0.82 -6.57 18.97
C ALA A 229 -1.85 -5.70 19.67
N ASN A 230 -1.80 -5.64 21.00
CA ASN A 230 -2.71 -4.82 21.80
C ASN A 230 -2.34 -3.33 21.79
N LEU A 231 -1.05 -3.01 21.63
CA LEU A 231 -0.54 -1.64 21.72
C LEU A 231 -0.54 -0.93 20.36
N ILE A 232 -0.10 -1.60 19.29
CA ILE A 232 0.13 -0.95 18.00
C ILE A 232 -1.19 -0.87 17.22
N PRO A 233 -1.74 0.33 16.90
CA PRO A 233 -3.05 0.45 16.26
C PRO A 233 -3.10 -0.18 14.85
N ASN A 234 -2.00 -0.11 14.12
CA ASN A 234 -1.87 -0.60 12.74
C ASN A 234 -1.21 -1.97 12.65
N HIS A 235 -1.63 -2.90 13.52
CA HIS A 235 -1.01 -4.20 13.70
C HIS A 235 -1.74 -5.36 13.01
N THR A 236 -0.99 -6.41 12.68
CA THR A 236 -1.48 -7.74 12.32
C THR A 236 -0.66 -8.77 13.07
N LEU A 237 -1.30 -9.68 13.81
CA LEU A 237 -0.67 -10.80 14.49
C LEU A 237 -0.89 -12.09 13.71
N LYS A 238 0.19 -12.86 13.49
CA LYS A 238 0.14 -14.23 12.97
C LYS A 238 0.93 -15.12 13.93
N LEU A 239 0.33 -16.21 14.39
CA LEU A 239 1.00 -17.20 15.22
C LEU A 239 1.25 -18.45 14.38
N ILE A 240 2.43 -19.06 14.54
CA ILE A 240 2.78 -20.33 13.91
C ILE A 240 2.80 -21.39 15.01
N ASP A 241 1.84 -22.32 14.93
CA ASP A 241 1.70 -23.41 15.89
C ASP A 241 2.91 -24.36 15.81
N GLY A 242 3.47 -24.73 16.97
CA GLY A 242 4.64 -25.60 17.09
C GLY A 242 5.99 -24.98 16.70
N ALA A 243 6.02 -23.74 16.19
CA ALA A 243 7.28 -23.11 15.80
C ALA A 243 8.11 -22.66 17.02
N ASN A 244 9.40 -23.04 17.02
CA ASN A 244 10.39 -22.60 17.99
C ASN A 244 10.99 -21.21 17.63
N HIS A 245 11.90 -20.68 18.46
CA HIS A 245 12.50 -19.35 18.24
C HIS A 245 13.24 -19.21 16.90
N GLN A 246 13.71 -20.33 16.34
CA GLN A 246 14.48 -20.38 15.09
C GLN A 246 13.61 -20.70 13.88
N TYR A 247 12.32 -21.01 14.08
CA TYR A 247 11.40 -21.50 13.06
C TYR A 247 11.94 -22.74 12.33
N SER A 248 12.60 -23.62 13.07
CA SER A 248 13.06 -24.92 12.55
C SER A 248 11.85 -25.69 12.05
N ASN A 249 11.90 -26.24 10.82
CA ASN A 249 10.79 -26.89 10.12
C ASN A 249 9.59 -26.00 9.75
N HIS A 250 9.54 -24.74 10.19
CA HIS A 250 8.47 -23.77 9.87
C HIS A 250 8.96 -22.61 8.99
N THR A 251 10.16 -22.72 8.41
CA THR A 251 10.75 -21.65 7.58
C THR A 251 9.87 -21.28 6.39
N ASP A 252 9.25 -22.26 5.74
CA ASP A 252 8.45 -22.01 4.53
C ASP A 252 7.11 -21.39 4.88
N GLU A 253 6.49 -21.87 5.96
CA GLU A 253 5.28 -21.28 6.53
C GLU A 253 5.50 -19.82 6.95
N LEU A 254 6.60 -19.53 7.65
CA LEU A 254 7.00 -18.16 8.01
C LEU A 254 7.16 -17.27 6.77
N ILE A 255 7.90 -17.73 5.76
CA ILE A 255 8.11 -16.95 4.54
C ILE A 255 6.78 -16.72 3.82
N ASN A 256 5.93 -17.74 3.69
CA ASN A 256 4.64 -17.63 3.03
C ASN A 256 3.72 -16.61 3.72
N LEU A 257 3.70 -16.56 5.06
CA LEU A 257 2.96 -15.53 5.80
C LEU A 257 3.46 -14.12 5.52
N ILE A 258 4.78 -13.94 5.36
CA ILE A 258 5.37 -12.64 5.00
C ILE A 258 4.99 -12.28 3.54
N LEU A 259 5.05 -13.24 2.62
CA LEU A 259 4.67 -13.01 1.22
C LEU A 259 3.17 -12.69 1.08
N GLU A 260 2.30 -13.43 1.77
CA GLU A 260 0.86 -13.15 1.86
C GLU A 260 0.64 -11.72 2.35
N TYR A 261 1.36 -11.28 3.38
CA TYR A 261 1.22 -9.92 3.91
C TYR A 261 1.57 -8.84 2.89
N TYR A 262 2.50 -9.09 1.96
CA TYR A 262 2.86 -8.18 0.87
C TYR A 262 2.04 -8.38 -0.42
N SER A 263 1.19 -9.40 -0.49
CA SER A 263 0.35 -9.68 -1.66
C SER A 263 -0.58 -8.51 -1.97
N PRO A 264 -0.85 -8.21 -3.27
CA PRO A 264 -1.81 -7.18 -3.66
C PRO A 264 -3.17 -7.35 -2.96
N GLU A 265 -3.66 -8.59 -2.83
CA GLU A 265 -4.96 -8.91 -2.23
C GLU A 265 -5.00 -8.51 -0.76
N PHE A 266 -3.99 -8.92 0.02
CA PHE A 266 -3.92 -8.59 1.45
C PHE A 266 -3.74 -7.08 1.66
N GLN A 267 -2.90 -6.45 0.84
CA GLN A 267 -2.63 -5.02 0.89
C GLN A 267 -3.89 -4.20 0.58
N SER A 268 -4.62 -4.59 -0.46
CA SER A 268 -5.91 -4.00 -0.83
C SER A 268 -6.95 -4.16 0.27
N ALA A 269 -7.09 -5.37 0.82
CA ALA A 269 -8.03 -5.66 1.91
C ALA A 269 -7.71 -4.86 3.17
N ARG A 270 -6.43 -4.77 3.55
CA ARG A 270 -5.98 -3.97 4.71
C ARG A 270 -6.22 -2.49 4.49
N PHE A 271 -5.87 -1.97 3.31
CA PHE A 271 -6.09 -0.58 2.95
C PHE A 271 -7.59 -0.23 2.99
N LEU A 272 -8.43 -1.08 2.41
CA LEU A 272 -9.88 -0.93 2.45
C LEU A 272 -10.37 -0.92 3.90
N LYS A 273 -9.97 -1.90 4.72
CA LYS A 273 -10.38 -2.01 6.14
C LYS A 273 -10.06 -0.74 6.92
N ARG A 274 -8.86 -0.19 6.76
CA ARG A 274 -8.41 1.02 7.48
C ARG A 274 -9.11 2.29 6.99
N ASN A 275 -9.43 2.36 5.70
CA ASN A 275 -9.94 3.58 5.07
C ASN A 275 -11.43 3.50 4.71
N ARG A 276 -12.20 2.61 5.36
CA ARG A 276 -13.68 2.58 5.21
C ARG A 276 -14.32 3.84 5.78
N VAL A 277 -13.72 4.36 6.84
CA VAL A 277 -14.13 5.57 7.56
C VAL A 277 -12.88 6.43 7.69
N ILE A 278 -12.94 7.69 7.29
CA ILE A 278 -11.85 8.65 7.51
C ILE A 278 -12.43 9.84 8.27
N LYS A 279 -11.80 10.24 9.37
CA LYS A 279 -12.28 11.31 10.27
C LYS A 279 -13.77 11.16 10.63
N ASN A 280 -14.19 9.94 10.96
CA ASN A 280 -15.57 9.56 11.28
C ASN A 280 -16.58 9.67 10.13
N VAL A 281 -16.14 9.91 8.89
CA VAL A 281 -17.01 9.94 7.72
C VAL A 281 -16.90 8.62 6.94
N PRO A 282 -17.98 7.82 6.86
CA PRO A 282 -18.01 6.61 6.05
C PRO A 282 -17.93 6.93 4.56
N ARG A 283 -17.08 6.21 3.83
CA ARG A 283 -16.89 6.42 2.39
C ARG A 283 -17.48 5.31 1.55
N MET A 284 -17.46 4.10 2.08
CA MET A 284 -18.11 2.94 1.46
C MET A 284 -19.60 3.00 1.76
N ILE A 285 -20.38 3.47 0.79
CA ILE A 285 -21.82 3.68 0.95
C ILE A 285 -22.55 2.65 0.08
N LYS A 286 -23.44 1.87 0.68
CA LYS A 286 -24.24 0.89 -0.04
C LYS A 286 -25.39 1.59 -0.77
N ILE A 287 -25.41 1.49 -2.10
CA ILE A 287 -26.51 1.93 -2.96
C ILE A 287 -27.10 0.69 -3.62
N GLY A 288 -28.36 0.39 -3.33
CA GLY A 288 -29.00 -0.84 -3.82
C GLY A 288 -28.98 -0.92 -5.35
N GLY A 289 -28.48 -2.03 -5.88
CA GLY A 289 -28.37 -2.25 -7.33
C GLY A 289 -27.20 -1.55 -8.02
N VAL A 290 -26.33 -0.85 -7.28
CA VAL A 290 -25.17 -0.15 -7.83
C VAL A 290 -23.89 -0.72 -7.21
N LYS A 291 -23.03 -1.28 -8.07
CA LYS A 291 -21.70 -1.75 -7.66
C LYS A 291 -20.71 -0.59 -7.56
N ASN A 292 -19.62 -0.80 -6.83
CA ASN A 292 -18.46 0.09 -6.83
C ASN A 292 -18.77 1.55 -6.39
N PHE A 293 -19.88 1.77 -5.66
CA PHE A 293 -20.27 3.09 -5.18
C PHE A 293 -19.46 3.50 -3.94
N ARG A 294 -18.85 4.69 -3.96
CA ARG A 294 -18.18 5.28 -2.79
C ARG A 294 -17.94 6.79 -2.94
N ASP A 295 -17.70 7.44 -1.82
CA ASP A 295 -17.20 8.81 -1.71
C ASP A 295 -15.69 8.87 -2.03
N LEU A 296 -15.27 9.84 -2.84
CA LEU A 296 -13.86 10.12 -3.15
C LEU A 296 -13.19 11.05 -2.14
N GLY A 297 -13.93 11.61 -1.18
CA GLY A 297 -13.41 12.47 -0.14
C GLY A 297 -12.68 11.73 1.00
N GLY A 298 -12.22 12.52 1.97
CA GLY A 298 -11.55 12.08 3.18
C GLY A 298 -10.05 11.80 3.04
N TRP A 299 -9.45 11.94 1.86
CA TRP A 299 -8.00 11.73 1.72
C TRP A 299 -7.21 12.94 2.20
N LYS A 300 -6.10 12.74 2.93
CA LYS A 300 -5.21 13.81 3.37
C LYS A 300 -4.54 14.46 2.15
N CYS A 301 -4.46 15.79 2.14
CA CYS A 301 -3.96 16.62 1.05
C CYS A 301 -2.79 17.50 1.51
N THR A 302 -1.88 17.87 0.60
CA THR A 302 -0.75 18.78 0.86
C THR A 302 -0.88 20.12 0.12
N ILE A 303 -2.11 20.61 -0.02
CA ILE A 303 -2.42 21.77 -0.86
C ILE A 303 -1.96 23.11 -0.26
N ASN A 304 -1.98 23.20 1.07
CA ASN A 304 -1.60 24.38 1.84
C ASN A 304 -0.58 24.00 2.91
N ASN A 305 0.43 24.84 3.10
CA ASN A 305 1.48 24.69 4.11
C ASN A 305 1.15 25.55 5.34
N ASP A 306 0.01 25.30 5.97
CA ASP A 306 -0.29 25.87 7.29
C ASP A 306 -0.01 24.80 8.34
N ASP A 307 1.01 25.03 9.18
CA ASP A 307 1.44 24.07 10.21
C ASP A 307 0.33 23.75 11.24
N ASN A 308 -0.70 24.60 11.34
CA ASN A 308 -1.83 24.40 12.25
C ASN A 308 -3.02 23.66 11.61
N LEU A 309 -3.02 23.47 10.29
CA LEU A 309 -4.16 22.91 9.57
C LEU A 309 -3.74 21.71 8.73
N VAL A 310 -4.54 20.64 8.82
CA VAL A 310 -4.44 19.49 7.92
C VAL A 310 -5.62 19.52 6.97
N TYR A 311 -5.34 19.51 5.67
CA TYR A 311 -6.36 19.54 4.63
C TYR A 311 -6.72 18.12 4.20
N TYR A 312 -8.00 17.91 3.90
CA TYR A 312 -8.51 16.67 3.35
C TYR A 312 -9.38 16.95 2.13
N VAL A 313 -9.44 16.02 1.18
CA VAL A 313 -10.43 16.06 0.10
C VAL A 313 -11.81 16.07 0.74
N ARG A 314 -12.63 17.05 0.38
CA ARG A 314 -13.92 17.28 1.00
C ARG A 314 -14.82 16.04 0.86
N PRO A 315 -15.27 15.44 1.98
CA PRO A 315 -16.22 14.34 1.97
C PRO A 315 -17.57 14.82 1.48
N ARG A 316 -18.40 13.86 1.06
CA ARG A 316 -19.79 14.06 0.67
C ARG A 316 -19.99 14.98 -0.53
N PHE A 317 -18.94 15.25 -1.29
CA PHE A 317 -18.98 16.13 -2.45
C PHE A 317 -18.88 15.37 -3.77
N VAL A 318 -17.90 14.47 -3.90
CA VAL A 318 -17.65 13.73 -5.16
C VAL A 318 -17.81 12.25 -4.93
N PHE A 319 -18.77 11.64 -5.61
CA PHE A 319 -19.02 10.21 -5.57
C PHE A 319 -18.61 9.54 -6.88
N ARG A 320 -18.21 8.27 -6.80
CA ARG A 320 -17.97 7.42 -7.97
C ARG A 320 -18.80 6.15 -7.89
N SER A 321 -19.11 5.54 -9.04
CA SER A 321 -19.79 4.24 -9.10
C SER A 321 -19.64 3.53 -10.44
N ALA A 322 -20.07 2.27 -10.47
CA ALA A 322 -20.47 1.59 -11.70
C ALA A 322 -21.76 2.21 -12.27
N GLU A 323 -22.22 1.72 -13.42
CA GLU A 323 -23.45 2.21 -14.03
C GLU A 323 -24.69 2.03 -13.16
N LEU A 324 -25.71 2.85 -13.44
CA LEU A 324 -26.94 2.95 -12.65
C LEU A 324 -28.14 2.24 -13.29
N SER A 325 -27.93 1.41 -14.31
CA SER A 325 -29.02 0.73 -15.04
C SER A 325 -29.82 -0.24 -14.17
N MET A 326 -29.17 -0.81 -13.15
CA MET A 326 -29.76 -1.77 -12.22
C MET A 326 -30.10 -1.15 -10.85
N ILE A 327 -30.11 0.18 -10.73
CA ILE A 327 -30.40 0.84 -9.46
C ILE A 327 -31.81 0.50 -8.97
N SER A 328 -31.89 0.06 -7.73
CA SER A 328 -33.12 -0.27 -7.01
C SER A 328 -33.84 0.97 -6.47
N GLU A 329 -35.09 0.82 -6.03
CA GLU A 329 -35.84 1.93 -5.40
C GLU A 329 -35.17 2.43 -4.10
N ASP A 330 -34.63 1.54 -3.27
CA ASP A 330 -33.86 1.90 -2.09
C ASP A 330 -32.54 2.57 -2.47
N GLY A 331 -31.90 2.15 -3.56
CA GLY A 331 -30.75 2.84 -4.15
C GLY A 331 -31.09 4.28 -4.55
N ILE A 332 -32.21 4.50 -5.24
CA ILE A 332 -32.69 5.83 -5.62
C ILE A 332 -32.96 6.68 -4.36
N ALA A 333 -33.62 6.11 -3.34
CA ALA A 333 -33.86 6.79 -2.08
C ALA A 333 -32.54 7.17 -1.38
N ALA A 334 -31.56 6.28 -1.38
CA ALA A 334 -30.23 6.55 -0.84
C ALA A 334 -29.54 7.70 -1.60
N LEU A 335 -29.56 7.74 -2.93
CA LEU A 335 -29.00 8.87 -3.70
C LEU A 335 -29.67 10.21 -3.36
N LYS A 336 -30.99 10.21 -3.06
CA LYS A 336 -31.70 11.41 -2.57
C LYS A 336 -31.18 11.86 -1.20
N VAL A 337 -30.99 10.93 -0.27
CA VAL A 337 -30.42 11.20 1.06
C VAL A 337 -28.96 11.68 0.97
N LEU A 338 -28.21 11.22 -0.04
CA LEU A 338 -26.89 11.73 -0.35
C LEU A 338 -26.89 13.16 -0.93
N ASN A 339 -28.07 13.67 -1.33
CA ASN A 339 -28.24 14.95 -2.01
C ASN A 339 -27.37 15.06 -3.28
N ILE A 340 -27.32 13.97 -4.06
CA ILE A 340 -26.63 14.01 -5.37
C ILE A 340 -27.47 14.86 -6.32
N GLN A 341 -26.88 15.95 -6.82
CA GLN A 341 -27.54 16.93 -7.68
C GLN A 341 -27.15 16.80 -9.15
N LYS A 342 -25.96 16.27 -9.46
CA LYS A 342 -25.52 15.97 -10.83
C LYS A 342 -24.97 14.56 -10.97
N ILE A 343 -25.20 13.95 -12.13
CA ILE A 343 -24.66 12.65 -12.51
C ILE A 343 -23.94 12.79 -13.85
N PHE A 344 -22.62 12.66 -13.86
CA PHE A 344 -21.80 12.66 -15.07
C PHE A 344 -21.62 11.24 -15.59
N ASP A 345 -22.14 11.00 -16.80
CA ASP A 345 -22.05 9.71 -17.48
C ASP A 345 -20.95 9.78 -18.56
N LEU A 346 -19.86 9.05 -18.31
CA LEU A 346 -18.67 9.00 -19.16
C LEU A 346 -18.75 7.97 -20.30
N ARG A 347 -19.88 7.25 -20.43
CA ARG A 347 -20.07 6.21 -21.47
C ARG A 347 -20.41 6.81 -22.82
N SER A 348 -19.96 6.20 -23.92
CA SER A 348 -20.15 6.78 -25.24
C SER A 348 -21.59 6.67 -25.75
N ASN A 349 -22.36 5.61 -25.44
CA ASN A 349 -23.78 5.51 -25.85
C ASN A 349 -24.73 4.88 -24.80
N PRO A 350 -25.76 5.60 -24.31
CA PRO A 350 -26.75 5.10 -23.36
C PRO A 350 -28.09 4.63 -23.97
N ASN A 351 -28.26 4.55 -25.30
CA ASN A 351 -29.56 4.31 -25.96
C ASN A 351 -29.60 3.32 -27.14
N LEU A 352 -28.52 2.60 -27.48
CA LEU A 352 -28.44 1.85 -28.76
C LEU A 352 -29.20 0.51 -28.87
N PHE A 353 -29.95 0.00 -27.88
CA PHE A 353 -30.66 -1.29 -28.05
C PHE A 353 -32.08 -1.31 -27.48
N LYS A 354 -33.09 -1.17 -28.35
CA LYS A 354 -34.52 -1.28 -28.03
C LYS A 354 -35.08 -2.72 -28.11
N ALA A 355 -34.31 -3.72 -28.53
CA ALA A 355 -34.86 -5.02 -28.92
C ALA A 355 -33.98 -6.24 -28.61
N VAL A 356 -33.41 -6.34 -27.40
CA VAL A 356 -32.67 -7.55 -26.98
C VAL A 356 -33.17 -8.01 -25.60
N PRO A 357 -33.64 -9.28 -25.44
CA PRO A 357 -34.11 -9.82 -24.17
C PRO A 357 -33.05 -9.79 -23.08
N ALA A 358 -33.45 -9.60 -21.82
CA ALA A 358 -32.54 -9.39 -20.69
C ALA A 358 -31.49 -10.49 -20.47
N TYR A 359 -31.80 -11.73 -20.85
CA TYR A 359 -30.89 -12.87 -20.75
C TYR A 359 -29.82 -12.92 -21.87
N VAL A 360 -29.96 -12.10 -22.92
CA VAL A 360 -28.99 -11.98 -24.03
C VAL A 360 -28.04 -10.78 -23.82
N LEU A 361 -28.32 -9.91 -22.84
CA LEU A 361 -27.55 -8.68 -22.59
C LEU A 361 -26.23 -8.87 -21.86
N ASN A 362 -26.04 -10.00 -21.17
CA ASN A 362 -24.76 -10.31 -20.51
C ASN A 362 -23.65 -10.68 -21.53
N PHE A 363 -23.86 -10.51 -22.84
CA PHE A 363 -23.12 -11.23 -23.88
C PHE A 363 -22.46 -10.36 -24.97
N ILE A 364 -22.48 -9.02 -24.89
CA ILE A 364 -21.75 -8.13 -25.83
C ILE A 364 -21.16 -6.92 -25.08
N GLU A 365 -20.08 -7.11 -24.35
CA GLU A 365 -19.80 -6.19 -23.24
C GLU A 365 -18.32 -5.84 -23.07
N ASP A 366 -17.68 -5.30 -24.11
CA ASP A 366 -16.38 -4.60 -23.91
C ASP A 366 -16.17 -3.30 -24.69
N ILE A 367 -17.14 -2.82 -25.48
CA ILE A 367 -17.09 -1.46 -26.04
C ILE A 367 -18.45 -0.83 -26.03
N ASP A 368 -18.58 0.24 -25.23
CA ASP A 368 -19.51 1.37 -25.35
C ASP A 368 -20.96 1.10 -25.77
N CYS A 369 -21.48 -0.07 -25.44
CA CYS A 369 -22.78 -0.51 -25.89
C CYS A 369 -23.49 -1.15 -24.71
N TYR A 370 -24.37 -0.41 -24.04
CA TYR A 370 -25.76 -0.81 -23.85
C TYR A 370 -26.55 0.38 -23.32
N GLY A 371 -27.47 0.83 -24.17
CA GLY A 371 -28.66 1.51 -23.73
C GLY A 371 -29.80 0.55 -23.63
N LEU A 372 -30.49 0.53 -22.50
CA LEU A 372 -31.81 -0.07 -22.38
C LEU A 372 -32.69 0.78 -21.48
N LYS A 373 -33.91 0.97 -21.99
CA LYS A 373 -35.04 1.72 -21.42
C LYS A 373 -34.63 2.65 -20.28
N LEU A 374 -34.16 3.84 -20.65
CA LEU A 374 -34.49 5.05 -19.90
C LEU A 374 -36.02 5.14 -19.87
N THR A 375 -36.68 4.37 -19.01
CA THR A 375 -38.02 4.71 -18.57
C THR A 375 -37.94 6.15 -18.10
N SER A 376 -38.98 6.92 -18.38
CA SER A 376 -39.15 8.32 -17.98
C SER A 376 -38.75 8.64 -16.53
N SER A 377 -38.60 7.64 -15.67
CA SER A 377 -38.09 7.66 -14.29
C SER A 377 -36.60 7.99 -14.10
N LEU A 378 -35.70 7.87 -15.10
CA LEU A 378 -34.27 8.18 -14.92
C LEU A 378 -33.86 9.60 -15.35
N ARG A 379 -34.73 10.37 -16.02
CA ARG A 379 -34.41 11.75 -16.43
C ARG A 379 -34.18 12.69 -15.24
N ASN A 380 -34.71 12.33 -14.06
CA ASN A 380 -34.51 12.97 -12.77
C ASN A 380 -34.26 11.90 -11.68
N LEU A 381 -33.26 11.04 -11.88
CA LEU A 381 -32.79 10.10 -10.85
C LEU A 381 -32.54 10.89 -9.56
N ALA A 382 -33.33 10.67 -8.51
CA ALA A 382 -33.16 11.38 -7.24
C ALA A 382 -33.21 12.93 -7.32
N ASN A 383 -33.89 13.52 -8.31
CA ASN A 383 -33.82 14.95 -8.67
C ASN A 383 -32.45 15.42 -9.21
N ALA A 384 -31.51 14.51 -9.44
CA ALA A 384 -30.22 14.80 -10.02
C ALA A 384 -30.33 15.00 -11.53
N GLN A 385 -29.63 16.02 -12.05
CA GLN A 385 -29.49 16.23 -13.48
C GLN A 385 -28.41 15.31 -14.04
N ARG A 386 -28.77 14.47 -15.02
CA ARG A 386 -27.80 13.69 -15.78
C ARG A 386 -27.12 14.56 -16.85
N ILE A 387 -25.78 14.59 -16.82
CA ILE A 387 -24.93 15.19 -17.83
C ILE A 387 -24.21 14.07 -18.57
N HIS A 388 -24.60 13.83 -19.82
CA HIS A 388 -23.90 12.87 -20.68
C HIS A 388 -22.67 13.55 -21.28
N THR A 389 -21.49 13.10 -20.89
CA THR A 389 -20.21 13.68 -21.33
C THR A 389 -19.22 12.55 -21.64
N PRO A 390 -19.34 11.92 -22.83
CA PRO A 390 -18.59 10.72 -23.15
C PRO A 390 -17.11 11.01 -23.31
N VAL A 391 -16.25 10.09 -22.84
CA VAL A 391 -14.79 10.18 -23.02
C VAL A 391 -14.38 9.89 -24.46
N PHE A 392 -15.03 8.92 -25.10
CA PHE A 392 -14.77 8.56 -26.49
C PHE A 392 -15.95 8.99 -27.37
N PRO A 393 -15.71 9.43 -28.60
CA PRO A 393 -16.78 9.81 -29.53
C PRO A 393 -17.60 8.58 -29.94
N GLU A 394 -18.89 8.79 -30.23
CA GLU A 394 -19.75 7.75 -30.76
C GLU A 394 -19.26 7.30 -32.14
N SER A 395 -18.81 6.04 -32.24
CA SER A 395 -18.54 5.40 -33.51
C SER A 395 -19.06 3.96 -33.50
N SER A 396 -19.59 3.50 -34.64
CA SER A 396 -19.93 2.09 -34.85
C SER A 396 -18.65 1.28 -35.04
N ILE A 397 -18.09 0.77 -33.95
CA ILE A 397 -16.83 0.03 -33.97
C ILE A 397 -17.11 -1.45 -34.32
N SER A 398 -16.44 -1.96 -35.37
CA SER A 398 -16.52 -3.37 -35.79
C SER A 398 -15.91 -4.32 -34.75
N ARG A 399 -16.24 -5.61 -34.80
CA ARG A 399 -15.76 -6.62 -33.84
C ARG A 399 -14.22 -6.68 -33.76
N GLU A 400 -13.54 -6.54 -34.90
CA GLU A 400 -12.08 -6.58 -35.03
C GLU A 400 -11.45 -5.40 -34.29
N LYS A 401 -11.97 -4.19 -34.52
CA LYS A 401 -11.55 -3.00 -33.76
C LYS A 401 -11.89 -3.11 -32.27
N LYS A 402 -12.88 -3.94 -31.91
CA LYS A 402 -13.16 -4.19 -30.48
C LYS A 402 -12.05 -4.98 -29.81
N LEU A 403 -11.63 -6.07 -30.45
CA LEU A 403 -10.51 -6.90 -30.01
C LEU A 403 -9.22 -6.08 -29.92
N GLU A 404 -8.94 -5.23 -30.91
CA GLU A 404 -7.76 -4.35 -30.91
C GLU A 404 -7.75 -3.39 -29.71
N SER A 405 -8.90 -2.85 -29.30
CA SER A 405 -8.97 -1.96 -28.14
C SER A 405 -8.91 -2.69 -26.79
N PHE A 406 -9.27 -3.99 -26.78
CA PHE A 406 -9.24 -4.83 -25.58
C PHE A 406 -7.85 -5.42 -25.33
N ALA A 407 -7.10 -5.73 -26.40
CA ALA A 407 -5.77 -6.35 -26.32
C ALA A 407 -4.77 -5.61 -25.41
N PRO A 408 -4.75 -4.27 -25.31
CA PRO A 408 -3.91 -3.59 -24.32
C PRO A 408 -4.26 -3.95 -22.87
N PHE A 409 -5.52 -4.22 -22.53
CA PHE A 409 -5.90 -4.57 -21.16
C PHE A 409 -5.43 -5.96 -20.73
N THR A 410 -5.15 -6.85 -21.68
CA THR A 410 -4.63 -8.18 -21.39
C THR A 410 -3.11 -8.19 -21.22
N ALA A 411 -2.42 -7.12 -21.64
CA ALA A 411 -0.98 -6.93 -21.48
C ALA A 411 -0.56 -6.50 -20.05
N GLY A 412 -1.44 -6.64 -19.06
CA GLY A 412 -1.18 -6.30 -17.66
C GLY A 412 -0.97 -4.80 -17.41
N PRO A 413 -0.24 -4.42 -16.34
CA PRO A 413 -0.13 -3.03 -15.88
C PRO A 413 0.31 -2.01 -16.93
N VAL A 414 1.24 -2.39 -17.81
CA VAL A 414 1.79 -1.50 -18.84
C VAL A 414 0.74 -1.16 -19.89
N GLY A 415 -0.07 -2.14 -20.28
CA GLY A 415 -1.12 -1.96 -21.27
C GLY A 415 -2.28 -1.12 -20.73
N PHE A 416 -2.71 -1.34 -19.48
CA PHE A 416 -3.65 -0.44 -18.79
C PHE A 416 -3.16 1.00 -18.76
N ALA A 417 -1.89 1.20 -18.38
CA ALA A 417 -1.32 2.54 -18.32
C ALA A 417 -1.34 3.23 -19.69
N GLN A 418 -1.11 2.49 -20.78
CA GLN A 418 -1.24 3.02 -22.13
C GLN A 418 -2.69 3.45 -22.44
N VAL A 419 -3.68 2.62 -22.11
CA VAL A 419 -5.09 2.98 -22.33
C VAL A 419 -5.50 4.18 -21.49
N TYR A 420 -4.99 4.32 -20.27
CA TYR A 420 -5.35 5.43 -19.39
C TYR A 420 -4.78 6.75 -19.90
N ILE A 421 -3.61 6.74 -20.54
CA ILE A 421 -3.13 7.91 -21.31
C ILE A 421 -4.09 8.25 -22.45
N SER A 422 -4.60 7.26 -23.21
CA SER A 422 -5.58 7.53 -24.28
C SER A 422 -6.93 8.05 -23.75
N ILE A 423 -7.35 7.65 -22.55
CA ILE A 423 -8.51 8.22 -21.85
C ILE A 423 -8.25 9.70 -21.52
N LEU A 424 -7.05 10.07 -21.03
CA LEU A 424 -6.68 11.47 -20.77
C LEU A 424 -6.68 12.33 -22.04
N GLU A 425 -6.26 11.76 -23.17
CA GLU A 425 -6.25 12.45 -24.46
C GLU A 425 -7.65 12.65 -25.03
N SER A 426 -8.51 11.63 -24.95
CA SER A 426 -9.86 11.68 -25.52
C SER A 426 -10.85 12.42 -24.60
N GLY A 427 -10.67 12.26 -23.29
CA GLY A 427 -11.58 12.72 -22.25
C GLY A 427 -11.48 14.22 -21.90
N LYS A 428 -10.66 15.03 -22.60
CA LYS A 428 -10.43 16.44 -22.26
C LYS A 428 -11.74 17.23 -22.08
N LYS A 429 -12.67 17.11 -23.03
CA LYS A 429 -13.98 17.77 -22.95
C LYS A 429 -14.79 17.28 -21.74
N ALA A 430 -14.81 15.97 -21.52
CA ALA A 430 -15.55 15.35 -20.41
C ALA A 430 -15.01 15.80 -19.05
N PHE A 431 -13.69 15.75 -18.85
CA PHE A 431 -13.06 16.16 -17.61
C PHE A 431 -13.19 17.66 -17.38
N ARG A 432 -13.02 18.49 -18.42
CA ARG A 432 -13.27 19.94 -18.32
C ARG A 432 -14.69 20.22 -17.81
N THR A 433 -15.72 19.60 -18.38
CA THR A 433 -17.11 19.79 -17.94
C THR A 433 -17.31 19.42 -16.46
N ILE A 434 -16.64 18.39 -15.96
CA ILE A 434 -16.74 17.99 -14.55
C ILE A 434 -15.99 18.97 -13.63
N PHE A 435 -14.80 19.41 -14.02
CA PHE A 435 -14.03 20.40 -13.24
C PHE A 435 -14.68 21.80 -13.24
N GLU A 436 -15.34 22.20 -14.34
CA GLU A 436 -16.20 23.40 -14.36
C GLU A 436 -17.35 23.29 -13.35
N HIS A 437 -17.90 22.09 -13.13
CA HIS A 437 -18.91 21.90 -12.10
C HIS A 437 -18.35 22.09 -10.69
N ILE A 438 -17.13 21.61 -10.42
CA ILE A 438 -16.45 21.86 -9.15
C ILE A 438 -16.17 23.36 -8.96
N LEU A 439 -15.74 24.05 -10.03
CA LEU A 439 -15.45 25.48 -10.03
C LEU A 439 -16.70 26.32 -9.72
N TYR A 440 -17.78 26.13 -10.48
CA TYR A 440 -18.95 27.02 -10.45
C TYR A 440 -20.06 26.56 -9.50
N HIS A 441 -20.04 25.30 -9.04
CA HIS A 441 -21.08 24.74 -8.16
C HIS A 441 -20.50 23.98 -6.95
N PRO A 442 -19.68 24.64 -6.10
CA PRO A 442 -19.00 23.98 -4.99
C PRO A 442 -19.94 23.40 -3.92
N ASN A 443 -21.22 23.73 -3.91
CA ASN A 443 -22.18 23.18 -2.94
C ASN A 443 -23.15 22.16 -3.57
N SER A 444 -22.80 21.61 -4.74
CA SER A 444 -23.61 20.67 -5.50
C SER A 444 -22.92 19.31 -5.56
N PRO A 445 -23.24 18.37 -4.66
CA PRO A 445 -22.63 17.03 -4.70
C PRO A 445 -22.99 16.30 -5.98
N PHE A 446 -22.03 15.55 -6.52
CA PHE A 446 -22.20 14.89 -7.81
C PHE A 446 -21.61 13.49 -7.84
N LEU A 447 -22.13 12.69 -8.76
CA LEU A 447 -21.68 11.34 -9.06
C LEU A 447 -21.03 11.29 -10.44
N VAL A 448 -19.89 10.64 -10.54
CA VAL A 448 -19.25 10.31 -11.82
C VAL A 448 -19.25 8.80 -12.00
N HIS A 449 -19.72 8.33 -13.15
CA HIS A 449 -19.72 6.90 -13.44
C HIS A 449 -19.31 6.62 -14.89
N CYS A 450 -18.90 5.38 -15.12
CA CYS A 450 -18.78 4.80 -16.44
C CYS A 450 -19.58 3.49 -16.47
N ARG A 451 -19.00 2.39 -16.94
CA ARG A 451 -19.63 1.06 -16.89
C ARG A 451 -19.32 0.35 -15.58
N ALA A 452 -18.07 -0.06 -15.40
CA ALA A 452 -17.61 -0.68 -14.17
C ALA A 452 -17.31 0.35 -13.06
N GLY A 453 -17.21 1.63 -13.44
CA GLY A 453 -16.69 2.68 -12.55
C GLY A 453 -15.21 2.52 -12.27
N ARG A 454 -14.46 1.84 -13.15
CA ARG A 454 -13.04 1.50 -12.98
C ARG A 454 -12.12 2.38 -13.83
N ASP A 455 -12.26 2.33 -15.15
CA ASP A 455 -11.26 2.90 -16.07
C ASP A 455 -11.43 4.41 -16.22
N ARG A 456 -12.43 4.86 -17.00
CA ARG A 456 -12.73 6.29 -17.22
C ARG A 456 -12.98 7.04 -15.91
N THR A 457 -13.77 6.45 -15.01
CA THR A 457 -14.03 7.00 -13.69
C THR A 457 -12.79 6.97 -12.80
N GLY A 458 -11.91 5.97 -12.94
CA GLY A 458 -10.65 5.90 -12.20
C GLY A 458 -9.63 6.93 -12.67
N VAL A 459 -9.55 7.20 -13.98
CA VAL A 459 -8.72 8.29 -14.53
C VAL A 459 -9.25 9.65 -14.08
N PHE A 460 -10.57 9.85 -14.06
CA PHE A 460 -11.16 11.05 -13.44
C PHE A 460 -10.79 11.17 -11.96
N ALA A 461 -10.98 10.10 -11.18
CA ALA A 461 -10.64 10.08 -9.75
C ALA A 461 -9.15 10.37 -9.52
N MET A 462 -8.27 9.79 -10.34
CA MET A 462 -6.84 10.07 -10.35
C MET A 462 -6.59 11.57 -10.54
N LEU A 463 -7.13 12.19 -11.60
CA LEU A 463 -6.96 13.64 -11.85
C LEU A 463 -7.45 14.49 -10.67
N LEU A 464 -8.60 14.16 -10.09
CA LEU A 464 -9.19 14.87 -8.97
C LEU A 464 -8.30 14.80 -7.72
N LEU A 465 -7.83 13.61 -7.36
CA LEU A 465 -6.96 13.40 -6.20
C LEU A 465 -5.55 13.99 -6.43
N LYS A 466 -5.06 13.97 -7.68
CA LYS A 466 -3.82 14.65 -8.06
C LYS A 466 -3.93 16.16 -7.90
N LEU A 467 -5.05 16.76 -8.29
CA LEU A 467 -5.29 18.18 -8.12
C LEU A 467 -5.36 18.56 -6.63
N ALA A 468 -5.98 17.71 -5.82
CA ALA A 468 -5.98 17.86 -4.36
C ALA A 468 -4.63 17.53 -3.69
N ARG A 469 -3.60 17.15 -4.45
CA ARG A 469 -2.24 16.79 -3.96
C ARG A 469 -2.23 15.63 -2.96
N VAL A 470 -3.08 14.64 -3.21
CA VAL A 470 -2.99 13.32 -2.57
C VAL A 470 -1.78 12.57 -3.15
N ASP A 471 -1.09 11.79 -2.31
CA ASP A 471 0.08 11.03 -2.73
C ASP A 471 -0.28 9.87 -3.70
N ASP A 472 0.68 9.54 -4.56
CA ASP A 472 0.47 8.60 -5.67
C ASP A 472 0.16 7.16 -5.18
N GLU A 473 0.69 6.74 -4.02
CA GLU A 473 0.41 5.43 -3.42
C GLU A 473 -1.05 5.37 -2.95
N THR A 474 -1.54 6.41 -2.27
CA THR A 474 -2.95 6.52 -1.85
C THR A 474 -3.90 6.53 -3.05
N ILE A 475 -3.55 7.24 -4.13
CA ILE A 475 -4.36 7.28 -5.37
C ILE A 475 -4.46 5.89 -6.00
N ALA A 476 -3.33 5.18 -6.14
CA ALA A 476 -3.32 3.85 -6.72
C ALA A 476 -4.06 2.83 -5.84
N ARG A 477 -4.00 2.95 -4.52
CA ARG A 477 -4.77 2.11 -3.59
C ARG A 477 -6.27 2.44 -3.59
N GLU A 478 -6.67 3.71 -3.75
CA GLU A 478 -8.08 4.07 -3.95
C GLU A 478 -8.65 3.41 -5.21
N TYR A 479 -7.88 3.45 -6.30
CA TYR A 479 -8.25 2.82 -7.55
C TYR A 479 -8.45 1.30 -7.37
N GLU A 480 -7.53 0.64 -6.66
CA GLU A 480 -7.52 -0.81 -6.41
C GLU A 480 -8.74 -1.31 -5.61
N ILE A 481 -9.37 -0.47 -4.77
CA ILE A 481 -10.63 -0.80 -4.06
C ILE A 481 -11.72 -1.28 -5.04
N THR A 482 -11.66 -0.85 -6.31
CA THR A 482 -12.60 -1.27 -7.34
C THR A 482 -12.65 -2.79 -7.50
N THR A 483 -11.52 -3.49 -7.44
CA THR A 483 -11.45 -4.96 -7.54
C THR A 483 -12.27 -5.63 -6.43
N GLN A 484 -12.10 -5.16 -5.19
CA GLN A 484 -12.77 -5.69 -4.01
C GLN A 484 -14.29 -5.45 -4.01
N THR A 485 -14.77 -4.49 -4.80
CA THR A 485 -16.19 -4.08 -4.80
C THR A 485 -16.96 -4.54 -6.03
N GLN A 486 -16.27 -5.04 -7.06
CA GLN A 486 -16.92 -5.60 -8.25
C GLN A 486 -17.18 -7.10 -8.12
N GLY A 487 -16.23 -7.85 -7.54
CA GLY A 487 -16.33 -9.28 -7.24
C GLY A 487 -16.63 -10.11 -8.48
N TYR A 488 -15.60 -10.50 -9.23
CA TYR A 488 -15.72 -11.47 -10.30
C TYR A 488 -15.31 -12.86 -9.80
N ASP A 489 -16.10 -13.88 -10.08
CA ASP A 489 -15.73 -15.27 -9.80
C ASP A 489 -15.11 -15.98 -11.02
N GLU A 490 -14.51 -17.16 -10.81
CA GLU A 490 -13.86 -17.93 -11.88
C GLU A 490 -14.83 -18.34 -13.00
N ASN A 491 -16.12 -18.56 -12.69
CA ASN A 491 -17.12 -18.91 -13.70
C ASN A 491 -17.40 -17.70 -14.61
N GLU A 492 -17.49 -16.51 -14.04
CA GLU A 492 -17.63 -15.26 -14.79
C GLU A 492 -16.41 -15.01 -15.68
N LEU A 493 -15.19 -15.29 -15.19
CA LEU A 493 -13.96 -15.18 -15.99
C LEU A 493 -13.90 -16.21 -17.12
N GLN A 494 -14.29 -17.47 -16.87
CA GLN A 494 -14.35 -18.52 -17.89
C GLN A 494 -15.34 -18.15 -19.00
N ILE A 495 -16.52 -17.64 -18.63
CA ILE A 495 -17.54 -17.18 -19.57
C ILE A 495 -16.98 -16.06 -20.47
N ILE A 496 -16.14 -15.17 -19.93
CA ILE A 496 -15.52 -14.08 -20.71
C ILE A 496 -14.45 -14.64 -21.65
N SER A 497 -13.58 -15.53 -21.18
CA SER A 497 -12.56 -16.20 -22.01
C SER A 497 -13.20 -16.93 -23.20
N ASP A 498 -14.26 -17.71 -22.94
CA ASP A 498 -15.00 -18.45 -23.97
C ASP A 498 -15.61 -17.53 -25.03
N LYS A 499 -16.12 -16.36 -24.61
CA LYS A 499 -16.72 -15.35 -25.51
C LYS A 499 -15.71 -14.71 -26.45
N PHE A 500 -14.46 -14.61 -26.04
CA PHE A 500 -13.36 -14.20 -26.90
C PHE A 500 -12.79 -15.35 -27.74
N ASN A 501 -13.54 -16.45 -27.93
CA ASN A 501 -13.09 -17.67 -28.61
C ASN A 501 -11.76 -18.19 -28.04
N THR A 502 -11.55 -18.09 -26.73
CA THR A 502 -10.27 -18.44 -26.07
C THR A 502 -9.06 -17.66 -26.58
N ALA A 503 -9.26 -16.52 -27.25
CA ALA A 503 -8.17 -15.63 -27.66
C ALA A 503 -7.40 -15.06 -26.47
N PHE A 504 -8.03 -15.07 -25.29
CA PHE A 504 -7.43 -14.72 -24.01
C PHE A 504 -7.68 -15.83 -23.00
N THR A 505 -6.67 -16.12 -22.20
CA THR A 505 -6.73 -17.03 -21.05
C THR A 505 -7.57 -16.45 -19.91
N ILE A 506 -8.01 -17.30 -18.98
CA ILE A 506 -8.73 -16.88 -17.75
C ILE A 506 -7.90 -15.86 -16.96
N GLU A 507 -6.58 -16.07 -16.89
CA GLU A 507 -5.64 -15.17 -16.21
C GLU A 507 -5.60 -13.79 -16.90
N GLU A 508 -5.50 -13.74 -18.22
CA GLU A 508 -5.55 -12.49 -18.99
C GLU A 508 -6.89 -11.76 -18.83
N CYS A 509 -8.00 -12.49 -18.78
CA CYS A 509 -9.32 -11.93 -18.47
C CYS A 509 -9.35 -11.39 -17.02
N GLY A 510 -8.79 -12.11 -16.05
CA GLY A 510 -8.66 -11.65 -14.67
C GLY A 510 -7.87 -10.34 -14.58
N HIS A 511 -6.75 -10.23 -15.29
CA HIS A 511 -5.99 -8.98 -15.38
C HIS A 511 -6.82 -7.84 -15.99
N ALA A 512 -7.53 -8.09 -17.09
CA ALA A 512 -8.36 -7.08 -17.75
C ALA A 512 -9.58 -6.63 -16.91
N LEU A 513 -10.01 -7.45 -15.94
CA LEU A 513 -11.18 -7.18 -15.09
C LEU A 513 -10.83 -6.59 -13.72
N THR A 514 -9.57 -6.64 -13.31
CA THR A 514 -9.12 -6.10 -12.02
C THR A 514 -8.56 -4.68 -12.13
N ALA A 515 -8.74 -3.91 -11.06
CA ALA A 515 -8.10 -2.62 -10.88
C ALA A 515 -6.75 -2.83 -10.17
N GLN A 516 -5.68 -3.07 -10.93
CA GLN A 516 -4.36 -3.36 -10.35
C GLN A 516 -3.66 -2.08 -9.88
N TYR A 517 -3.09 -2.11 -8.68
CA TYR A 517 -2.29 -1.03 -8.10
C TYR A 517 -1.19 -0.53 -9.07
N GLU A 518 -0.45 -1.47 -9.66
CA GLU A 518 0.67 -1.21 -10.56
C GLU A 518 0.23 -0.49 -11.84
N SER A 519 -0.99 -0.77 -12.32
CA SER A 519 -1.55 -0.09 -13.50
C SER A 519 -1.67 1.41 -13.25
N MET A 520 -2.16 1.80 -12.07
CA MET A 520 -2.32 3.21 -11.72
C MET A 520 -0.98 3.88 -11.44
N ILE A 521 -0.03 3.21 -10.79
CA ILE A 521 1.33 3.74 -10.58
C ILE A 521 2.04 4.00 -11.91
N LEU A 522 1.96 3.07 -12.86
CA LEU A 522 2.53 3.26 -14.20
C LEU A 522 1.81 4.38 -14.97
N THR A 523 0.50 4.52 -14.78
CA THR A 523 -0.28 5.62 -15.36
C THR A 523 0.19 6.96 -14.83
N LEU A 524 0.34 7.09 -13.51
CA LEU A 524 0.84 8.29 -12.84
C LEU A 524 2.25 8.66 -13.34
N LYS A 525 3.14 7.66 -13.44
CA LYS A 525 4.47 7.87 -14.02
C LYS A 525 4.41 8.40 -15.45
N LYS A 526 3.66 7.73 -16.34
CA LYS A 526 3.47 8.17 -17.74
C LYS A 526 2.81 9.54 -17.83
N PHE A 527 1.91 9.87 -16.89
CA PHE A 527 1.25 11.18 -16.81
C PHE A 527 2.30 12.28 -16.59
N TYR A 528 3.21 12.13 -15.62
CA TYR A 528 4.27 13.11 -15.41
C TYR A 528 5.28 13.17 -16.56
N GLU A 529 5.65 12.01 -17.12
CA GLU A 529 6.56 11.97 -18.28
C GLU A 529 6.00 12.75 -19.47
N LYS A 530 4.68 12.70 -19.67
CA LYS A 530 4.00 13.32 -20.80
C LYS A 530 3.60 14.78 -20.57
N TYR A 531 3.05 15.09 -19.40
CA TYR A 531 2.44 16.38 -19.11
C TYR A 531 3.26 17.23 -18.13
N GLY A 532 4.34 16.70 -17.56
CA GLY A 532 5.21 17.36 -16.59
C GLY A 532 4.60 17.39 -15.19
N ASN A 533 3.46 18.06 -15.01
CA ASN A 533 2.77 18.16 -13.71
C ASN A 533 1.25 18.34 -13.90
N THR A 534 0.49 18.23 -12.79
CA THR A 534 -0.97 18.34 -12.80
C THR A 534 -1.45 19.70 -13.32
N GLU A 535 -0.86 20.81 -12.85
CA GLU A 535 -1.24 22.18 -13.27
C GLU A 535 -1.10 22.33 -14.80
N SER A 536 -0.02 21.80 -15.37
CA SER A 536 0.26 21.86 -16.81
C SER A 536 -0.78 21.10 -17.64
N TYR A 537 -1.26 19.95 -17.17
CA TYR A 537 -2.38 19.26 -17.82
C TYR A 537 -3.66 20.10 -17.77
N PHE A 538 -3.99 20.71 -16.63
CA PHE A 538 -5.19 21.52 -16.50
C PHE A 538 -5.16 22.79 -17.37
N ILE A 539 -4.00 23.43 -17.50
CA ILE A 539 -3.83 24.60 -18.37
C ILE A 539 -3.84 24.19 -19.84
N ASN A 540 -2.96 23.28 -20.25
CA ASN A 540 -2.69 23.03 -21.67
C ASN A 540 -3.72 22.10 -22.33
N GLU A 541 -4.27 21.14 -21.56
CA GLU A 541 -5.19 20.12 -22.10
C GLU A 541 -6.64 20.42 -21.76
N LEU A 542 -6.92 20.94 -20.56
CA LEU A 542 -8.28 21.28 -20.14
C LEU A 542 -8.62 22.76 -20.33
N GLY A 543 -7.63 23.65 -20.51
CA GLY A 543 -7.84 25.07 -20.80
C GLY A 543 -8.36 25.90 -19.61
N PHE A 544 -7.98 25.54 -18.38
CA PHE A 544 -8.26 26.35 -17.18
C PHE A 544 -7.17 27.40 -16.95
N THR A 545 -7.52 28.54 -16.36
CA THR A 545 -6.51 29.50 -15.87
C THR A 545 -5.94 29.05 -14.52
N LYS A 546 -4.83 29.66 -14.08
CA LYS A 546 -4.24 29.38 -12.76
C LYS A 546 -5.20 29.74 -11.62
N GLU A 547 -5.94 30.82 -11.77
CA GLU A 547 -6.94 31.28 -10.81
C GLU A 547 -8.10 30.30 -10.71
N GLU A 548 -8.57 29.78 -11.85
CA GLU A 548 -9.61 28.74 -11.88
C GLU A 548 -9.12 27.44 -11.23
N ILE A 549 -7.88 27.04 -11.50
CA ILE A 549 -7.25 25.87 -10.87
C ILE A 549 -7.20 26.05 -9.36
N HIS A 550 -6.72 27.19 -8.88
CA HIS A 550 -6.65 27.47 -7.45
C HIS A 550 -8.04 27.50 -6.78
N GLN A 551 -9.06 28.02 -7.48
CA GLN A 551 -10.43 27.98 -6.97
C GLN A 551 -10.99 26.55 -6.94
N ILE A 552 -10.70 25.71 -7.93
CA ILE A 552 -11.09 24.30 -7.94
C ILE A 552 -10.41 23.57 -6.78
N GLU A 553 -9.10 23.79 -6.58
CA GLU A 553 -8.33 23.27 -5.44
C GLU A 553 -9.02 23.61 -4.12
N ASN A 554 -9.35 24.88 -3.89
CA ASN A 554 -10.04 25.34 -2.68
C ASN A 554 -11.45 24.75 -2.52
N ASN A 555 -12.18 24.54 -3.62
CA ASN A 555 -13.52 23.91 -3.60
C ASN A 555 -13.45 22.39 -3.34
N LEU A 556 -12.30 21.75 -3.55
CA LEU A 556 -12.11 20.30 -3.38
C LEU A 556 -11.65 19.89 -1.99
N VAL A 557 -11.13 20.81 -1.17
CA VAL A 557 -10.56 20.48 0.13
C VAL A 557 -11.30 21.17 1.28
N GLU A 558 -11.15 20.63 2.48
CA GLU A 558 -11.57 21.30 3.71
C GLU A 558 -10.46 21.22 4.78
N PRO A 559 -10.30 22.27 5.61
CA PRO A 559 -9.31 22.28 6.68
C PRO A 559 -9.84 21.61 7.95
N PHE A 560 -8.96 20.90 8.64
CA PHE A 560 -9.16 20.42 10.01
C PHE A 560 -8.04 20.95 10.91
N LEU A 561 -8.35 21.27 12.16
CA LEU A 561 -7.33 21.56 13.15
C LEU A 561 -6.37 20.37 13.26
N SER A 562 -5.06 20.63 13.23
CA SER A 562 -4.11 19.63 13.72
C SER A 562 -4.47 19.36 15.18
N GLN A 563 -4.98 18.17 15.47
CA GLN A 563 -5.08 17.78 16.87
C GLN A 563 -3.64 17.69 17.38
N PRO A 564 -3.30 18.33 18.53
CA PRO A 564 -2.05 18.02 19.18
C PRO A 564 -2.08 16.52 19.47
N ASP A 565 -1.02 15.80 19.09
CA ASP A 565 -0.88 14.37 19.37
C ASP A 565 -1.13 14.13 20.88
N GLU A 566 -2.29 13.56 21.25
CA GLU A 566 -2.64 13.22 22.65
C GLU A 566 -1.78 12.07 23.20
#